data_AF-A0A090D123-F1
#
_entry.id   AF-A0A090D123-F1
#
_cell.length_a   1.000
_cell.length_b   1.000
_cell.length_c   1.000
_cell.angle_alpha   90.00
_cell.angle_beta   90.00
_cell.angle_gamma   90.00
#
_symmetry.space_group_name_H-M   'P 1'
#
loop_
_entity.id
_entity.type
_entity.pdbx_description
1 polymer ?
#
loop_
_entity_poly.entity_id
_entity_poly.type
_entity_poly.pdbx_seq_one_letter_code
_entity_poly.pdbx_strand_id
1 'polypeptide(L)'
;MKDKKREKKTPPSNVLNKFSTLDISSFKQEKENLSDGDLQKVLLFLLKELSEKDLEVLGEALTQGDFSLIFRSKNFFSSPLFLKSNSLLIRLPLTTFKDLLKDDESFFLLLKKGAEGEPVQHLISRFSKEQSLELDSYFLKLKELENSIQNIELKSLTREYLQNIKQNLQEAGFPAKKNLFLIEKSLQIAWLSLRSDLVNELSFFKESWIKFLNLALGAPKSKNEKSTGLFLQLDLRLASVFTKIDDSTIESLSDDAPIQEGLAKLSIWHLNDFKEIGLIEEGKDYASQEELTEDTLRSSLFAKIRKKLEKFGLNTVKDLRYNEIYSKPMLKEYIASFKKE
;
A
#
# COMPACT_ATOMS: atom_id res chain seq x y z
N MET A 1 34.45 -51.14 7.51
CA MET A 1 33.30 -50.23 7.73
C MET A 1 33.61 -49.40 8.97
N LYS A 2 33.92 -48.11 8.80
CA LYS A 2 34.28 -47.21 9.91
C LYS A 2 33.08 -46.33 10.22
N ASP A 3 32.45 -46.57 11.37
CA ASP A 3 31.49 -45.67 11.99
C ASP A 3 32.18 -44.36 12.37
N LYS A 4 31.95 -43.31 11.57
CA LYS A 4 32.27 -41.94 11.97
C LYS A 4 31.19 -41.47 12.95
N LYS A 5 31.45 -41.65 14.25
CA LYS A 5 30.80 -40.89 15.32
C LYS A 5 30.96 -39.40 15.01
N ARG A 6 29.85 -38.74 14.64
CA ARG A 6 29.78 -37.28 14.57
C ARG A 6 29.86 -36.75 15.99
N GLU A 7 31.01 -36.20 16.36
CA GLU A 7 31.16 -35.41 17.58
C GLU A 7 30.21 -34.23 17.53
N LYS A 8 29.31 -34.15 18.53
CA LYS A 8 28.58 -32.93 18.84
C LYS A 8 29.61 -31.91 19.33
N LYS A 9 30.01 -30.98 18.47
CA LYS A 9 30.79 -29.80 18.87
C LYS A 9 29.91 -28.92 19.77
N THR A 10 30.01 -29.14 21.08
CA THR A 10 29.67 -28.16 22.11
C THR A 10 30.47 -26.88 21.85
N PRO A 11 29.89 -25.69 22.05
CA PRO A 11 30.65 -24.45 21.96
C PRO A 11 31.79 -24.49 23.00
N PRO A 12 32.94 -23.86 22.74
CA PRO A 12 34.00 -23.77 23.72
C PRO A 12 33.46 -23.13 25.00
N SER A 13 33.69 -23.77 26.15
CA SER A 13 33.24 -23.35 27.49
C SER A 13 33.51 -21.87 27.81
N ASN A 14 34.54 -21.30 27.19
CA ASN A 14 34.91 -19.89 27.31
C ASN A 14 33.85 -18.91 26.75
N VAL A 15 33.08 -19.30 25.74
CA VAL A 15 32.02 -18.45 25.16
C VAL A 15 30.79 -18.44 26.05
N LEU A 16 30.42 -19.60 26.62
CA LEU A 16 29.24 -19.73 27.49
C LEU A 16 29.45 -19.05 28.85
N ASN A 17 30.65 -19.11 29.41
CA ASN A 17 30.99 -18.41 30.66
C ASN A 17 30.95 -16.89 30.51
N LYS A 18 31.23 -16.37 29.31
CA LYS A 18 31.28 -14.92 29.04
C LYS A 18 29.90 -14.25 29.06
N PHE A 19 28.85 -14.98 28.66
CA PHE A 19 27.47 -14.47 28.66
C PHE A 19 26.70 -14.73 29.96
N SER A 20 27.35 -15.28 31.00
CA SER A 20 26.71 -15.56 32.29
C SER A 20 26.42 -14.31 33.13
N THR A 21 27.07 -13.19 32.80
CA THR A 21 26.87 -11.86 33.41
C THR A 21 26.36 -10.91 32.33
N LEU A 22 25.04 -10.82 32.19
CA LEU A 22 24.41 -10.21 31.02
C LEU A 22 24.59 -8.67 31.01
N ASP A 23 25.52 -8.19 30.20
CA ASP A 23 25.47 -6.83 29.67
C ASP A 23 24.91 -6.91 28.24
N ILE A 24 23.72 -6.34 28.04
CA ILE A 24 23.01 -6.37 26.75
C ILE A 24 23.86 -5.76 25.63
N SER A 25 24.67 -4.74 25.98
CA SER A 25 25.49 -4.01 25.01
C SER A 25 26.65 -4.88 24.49
N SER A 26 27.27 -5.69 25.35
CA SER A 26 28.30 -6.66 24.95
C SER A 26 27.69 -7.84 24.17
N PHE A 27 26.50 -8.31 24.53
CA PHE A 27 25.81 -9.36 23.77
C PHE A 27 25.53 -8.97 22.32
N LYS A 28 25.09 -7.72 22.06
CA LYS A 28 24.82 -7.23 20.69
C LYS A 28 26.06 -7.21 19.80
N GLN A 29 27.21 -6.81 20.31
CA GLN A 29 28.47 -6.78 19.55
C GLN A 29 29.05 -8.17 19.31
N GLU A 30 28.93 -9.06 20.31
CA GLU A 30 29.53 -10.38 20.22
C GLU A 30 28.74 -11.34 19.33
N LYS A 31 27.41 -11.21 19.28
CA LYS A 31 26.57 -12.07 18.43
C LYS A 31 26.82 -11.89 16.94
N GLU A 32 27.24 -10.70 16.50
CA GLU A 32 27.54 -10.40 15.08
C GLU A 32 28.72 -11.23 14.54
N ASN A 33 29.57 -11.75 15.43
CA ASN A 33 30.74 -12.55 15.06
C ASN A 33 30.47 -14.07 15.10
N LEU A 34 29.25 -14.50 15.42
CA LEU A 34 28.89 -15.91 15.54
C LEU A 34 28.22 -16.43 14.26
N SER A 35 28.50 -17.69 13.92
CA SER A 35 27.70 -18.39 12.90
C SER A 35 26.30 -18.69 13.43
N ASP A 36 25.28 -18.75 12.57
CA ASP A 36 23.90 -19.07 12.95
C ASP A 36 23.78 -20.32 13.84
N GLY A 37 24.58 -21.35 13.54
CA GLY A 37 24.58 -22.61 14.29
C GLY A 37 25.19 -22.48 15.69
N ASP A 38 26.15 -21.58 15.88
CA ASP A 38 26.75 -21.32 17.20
C ASP A 38 25.91 -20.32 17.99
N LEU A 39 25.35 -19.30 17.33
CA LEU A 39 24.41 -18.36 17.90
C LEU A 39 23.16 -19.08 18.44
N GLN A 40 22.60 -20.02 17.67
CA GLN A 40 21.46 -20.83 18.12
C GLN A 40 21.80 -21.60 19.41
N LYS A 41 23.00 -22.18 19.52
CA LYS A 41 23.42 -22.90 20.76
C LYS A 41 23.56 -21.95 21.94
N VAL A 42 24.13 -20.76 21.72
CA VAL A 42 24.26 -19.73 22.76
C VAL A 42 22.88 -19.28 23.23
N LEU A 43 21.96 -18.96 22.32
CA LEU A 43 20.60 -18.54 22.66
C LEU A 43 19.83 -19.62 23.45
N LEU A 44 19.95 -20.89 23.05
CA LEU A 44 19.33 -22.01 23.78
C LEU A 44 19.96 -22.23 25.17
N PHE A 45 21.26 -21.99 25.31
CA PHE A 45 21.93 -22.02 26.61
C PHE A 45 21.44 -20.88 27.51
N LEU A 46 21.36 -19.66 26.99
CA LEU A 46 20.85 -18.50 27.73
C LEU A 46 19.41 -18.70 28.18
N LEU A 47 18.54 -19.23 27.32
CA LEU A 47 17.18 -19.62 27.67
C LEU A 47 17.12 -20.59 28.86
N LYS A 48 18.11 -21.49 28.96
CA LYS A 48 18.17 -22.47 30.04
C LYS A 48 18.67 -21.86 31.34
N GLU A 49 19.75 -21.09 31.30
CA GLU A 49 20.49 -20.65 32.49
C GLU A 49 19.99 -19.33 33.09
N LEU A 50 19.46 -18.41 32.28
CA LEU A 50 19.06 -17.07 32.75
C LEU A 50 17.78 -17.09 33.59
N SER A 51 17.62 -16.10 34.47
CA SER A 51 16.34 -15.89 35.18
C SER A 51 15.26 -15.36 34.23
N GLU A 52 13.99 -15.46 34.61
CA GLU A 52 12.89 -14.92 33.78
C GLU A 52 13.04 -13.41 33.54
N LYS A 53 13.48 -12.65 34.56
CA LYS A 53 13.73 -11.21 34.43
C LYS A 53 14.85 -10.89 33.44
N ASP A 54 15.92 -11.68 33.44
CA ASP A 54 17.01 -11.50 32.47
C ASP A 54 16.58 -11.90 31.05
N LEU A 55 15.64 -12.85 30.93
CA LEU A 55 15.04 -13.21 29.65
C LEU A 55 14.11 -12.12 29.10
N GLU A 56 13.34 -11.43 29.94
CA GLU A 56 12.58 -10.26 29.51
C GLU A 56 13.50 -9.23 28.86
N VAL A 57 14.63 -8.94 29.52
CA VAL A 57 15.63 -8.00 29.06
C VAL A 57 16.33 -8.48 27.78
N LEU A 58 16.64 -9.78 27.70
CA LEU A 58 17.20 -10.39 26.50
C LEU A 58 16.24 -10.24 25.31
N GLY A 59 14.92 -10.42 25.51
CA GLY A 59 13.90 -10.30 24.48
C GLY A 59 13.91 -8.96 23.74
N GLU A 60 14.28 -7.87 24.42
CA GLU A 60 14.43 -6.53 23.84
C GLU A 60 15.63 -6.42 22.87
N ALA A 61 16.66 -7.25 23.08
CA ALA A 61 17.92 -7.21 22.33
C ALA A 61 17.94 -8.15 21.12
N LEU A 62 16.97 -9.05 21.02
CA LEU A 62 16.87 -10.05 19.97
C LEU A 62 16.21 -9.47 18.70
N THR A 63 16.78 -9.84 17.56
CA THR A 63 16.25 -9.53 16.22
C THR A 63 15.29 -10.62 15.77
N GLN A 64 14.55 -10.38 14.68
CA GLN A 64 13.72 -11.39 14.03
C GLN A 64 14.51 -12.68 13.74
N GLY A 65 15.74 -12.55 13.21
CA GLY A 65 16.61 -13.68 12.91
C GLY A 65 16.95 -14.51 14.15
N ASP A 66 17.25 -13.84 15.27
CA ASP A 66 17.58 -14.51 16.54
C ASP A 66 16.40 -15.34 17.06
N PHE A 67 15.18 -14.79 17.01
CA PHE A 67 13.96 -15.50 17.39
C PHE A 67 13.69 -16.70 16.47
N SER A 68 13.83 -16.53 15.16
CA SER A 68 13.70 -17.64 14.22
C SER A 68 14.70 -18.77 14.51
N LEU A 69 15.94 -18.45 14.90
CA LEU A 69 16.92 -19.47 15.31
C LEU A 69 16.47 -20.22 16.56
N ILE A 70 15.91 -19.54 17.55
CA ILE A 70 15.39 -20.18 18.78
C ILE A 70 14.26 -21.16 18.43
N PHE A 71 13.23 -20.67 17.73
CA PHE A 71 11.97 -21.41 17.55
C PHE A 71 12.04 -22.51 16.49
N ARG A 72 13.02 -22.47 15.57
CA ARG A 72 13.28 -23.55 14.60
C ARG A 72 14.07 -24.72 15.17
N SER A 73 14.52 -24.65 16.43
CA SER A 73 15.27 -25.74 17.03
C SER A 73 14.40 -27.00 17.19
N LYS A 74 14.95 -28.16 16.80
CA LYS A 74 14.22 -29.44 16.88
C LYS A 74 13.84 -29.72 18.35
N ASN A 75 12.58 -30.06 18.56
CA ASN A 75 11.96 -30.35 19.87
C ASN A 75 11.77 -29.13 20.79
N PHE A 76 11.91 -27.90 20.29
CA PHE A 76 11.67 -26.68 21.11
C PHE A 76 10.31 -26.72 21.81
N PHE A 77 9.25 -26.98 21.05
CA PHE A 77 7.87 -27.03 21.55
C PHE A 77 7.54 -28.20 22.48
N SER A 78 8.46 -29.16 22.61
CA SER A 78 8.32 -30.32 23.51
C SER A 78 9.25 -30.21 24.72
N SER A 79 10.02 -29.12 24.82
CA SER A 79 10.99 -28.87 25.88
C SER A 79 10.38 -28.01 27.00
N PRO A 80 10.79 -28.19 28.27
CA PRO A 80 10.47 -27.25 29.35
C PRO A 80 10.90 -25.80 29.05
N LEU A 81 11.89 -25.63 28.16
CA LEU A 81 12.35 -24.33 27.69
C LEU A 81 11.26 -23.53 26.95
N PHE A 82 10.24 -24.22 26.41
CA PHE A 82 9.11 -23.57 25.75
C PHE A 82 8.40 -22.58 26.68
N LEU A 83 8.00 -23.01 27.88
CA LEU A 83 7.28 -22.14 28.81
C LEU A 83 8.15 -20.96 29.27
N LYS A 84 9.41 -21.25 29.59
CA LYS A 84 10.39 -20.23 30.01
C LYS A 84 10.64 -19.18 28.93
N SER A 85 10.59 -19.58 27.65
CA SER A 85 10.79 -18.68 26.51
C SER A 85 9.69 -17.61 26.36
N ASN A 86 8.51 -17.80 26.97
CA ASN A 86 7.47 -16.77 26.98
C ASN A 86 7.96 -15.47 27.63
N SER A 87 8.93 -15.54 28.55
CA SER A 87 9.53 -14.36 29.18
C SER A 87 10.21 -13.44 28.16
N LEU A 88 10.73 -13.99 27.05
CA LEU A 88 11.31 -13.19 25.95
C LEU A 88 10.27 -12.29 25.27
N LEU A 89 8.97 -12.59 25.40
CA LEU A 89 7.90 -11.90 24.69
C LEU A 89 7.49 -10.60 25.38
N ILE A 90 7.71 -10.47 26.69
CA ILE A 90 7.23 -9.33 27.50
C ILE A 90 7.76 -8.00 26.92
N ARG A 91 9.07 -7.93 26.64
CA ARG A 91 9.74 -6.73 26.10
C ARG A 91 10.10 -6.85 24.63
N LEU A 92 9.52 -7.81 23.91
CA LEU A 92 9.68 -7.92 22.46
C LEU A 92 9.27 -6.58 21.80
N PRO A 93 10.13 -5.96 20.97
CA PRO A 93 9.74 -4.80 20.20
C PRO A 93 8.57 -5.11 19.25
N LEU A 94 7.60 -4.21 19.15
CA LEU A 94 6.41 -4.43 18.31
C LEU A 94 6.75 -4.55 16.82
N THR A 95 7.82 -3.89 16.36
CA THR A 95 8.34 -4.06 14.99
C THR A 95 8.75 -5.52 14.74
N THR A 96 9.62 -6.06 15.60
CA THR A 96 10.05 -7.46 15.53
C THR A 96 8.88 -8.43 15.67
N PHE A 97 7.94 -8.14 16.58
CA PHE A 97 6.72 -8.93 16.72
C PHE A 97 5.89 -9.00 15.44
N LYS A 98 5.62 -7.86 14.79
CA LYS A 98 4.85 -7.79 13.55
C LYS A 98 5.54 -8.58 12.43
N ASP A 99 6.86 -8.47 12.31
CA ASP A 99 7.62 -9.16 11.26
C ASP A 99 7.69 -10.68 11.53
N LEU A 100 7.90 -11.11 12.77
CA LEU A 100 7.83 -12.52 13.15
C LEU A 100 6.43 -13.10 12.96
N LEU A 101 5.38 -12.39 13.36
CA LEU A 101 4.00 -12.83 13.20
C LEU A 101 3.64 -12.98 11.72
N LYS A 102 4.20 -12.12 10.87
CA LYS A 102 4.00 -12.18 9.43
C LYS A 102 4.68 -13.40 8.81
N ASP A 103 5.97 -13.58 9.09
CA ASP A 103 6.86 -14.40 8.27
C ASP A 103 7.29 -15.73 8.94
N ASP A 104 7.08 -15.91 10.25
CA ASP A 104 7.51 -17.12 10.99
C ASP A 104 6.33 -17.91 11.59
N GLU A 105 6.01 -19.04 10.94
CA GLU A 105 4.94 -19.94 11.39
C GLU A 105 5.24 -20.60 12.74
N SER A 106 6.51 -20.83 13.06
CA SER A 106 6.90 -21.42 14.35
C SER A 106 6.62 -20.42 15.48
N PHE A 107 6.90 -19.14 15.24
CA PHE A 107 6.53 -18.08 16.19
C PHE A 107 5.01 -17.97 16.36
N PHE A 108 4.23 -18.05 15.27
CA PHE A 108 2.77 -18.04 15.37
C PHE A 108 2.24 -19.22 16.22
N LEU A 109 2.79 -20.43 16.01
CA LEU A 109 2.46 -21.61 16.81
C LEU A 109 2.86 -21.48 18.28
N LEU A 110 3.99 -20.83 18.57
CA LEU A 110 4.41 -20.50 19.94
C LEU A 110 3.33 -19.68 20.64
N LEU A 111 2.89 -18.59 20.02
CA LEU A 111 1.89 -17.70 20.59
C LEU A 111 0.56 -18.40 20.79
N LYS A 112 0.12 -19.24 19.84
CA LYS A 112 -1.12 -20.03 20.01
C LYS A 112 -1.05 -20.98 21.21
N LYS A 113 0.08 -21.64 21.42
CA LYS A 113 0.28 -22.56 22.56
C LYS A 113 0.43 -21.82 23.89
N GLY A 114 0.98 -20.61 23.88
CA GLY A 114 1.17 -19.75 25.04
C GLY A 114 0.04 -18.75 25.28
N ALA A 115 -1.08 -18.84 24.56
CA ALA A 115 -2.10 -17.79 24.50
C ALA A 115 -2.72 -17.44 25.86
N GLU A 116 -2.88 -18.43 26.74
CA GLU A 116 -3.41 -18.24 28.10
C GLU A 116 -2.43 -17.52 29.04
N GLY A 117 -1.15 -17.43 28.66
CA GLY A 117 -0.10 -16.81 29.45
C GLY A 117 -0.06 -15.28 29.34
N GLU A 118 0.24 -14.63 30.46
CA GLU A 118 0.37 -13.17 30.56
C GLU A 118 1.32 -12.56 29.50
N PRO A 119 2.50 -13.13 29.19
CA PRO A 119 3.40 -12.52 28.21
C PRO A 119 2.81 -12.38 26.81
N VAL A 120 2.05 -13.39 26.37
CA VAL A 120 1.38 -13.36 25.06
C VAL A 120 0.21 -12.38 25.08
N GLN A 121 -0.60 -12.39 26.15
CA GLN A 121 -1.70 -11.45 26.31
C GLN A 121 -1.21 -9.99 26.36
N HIS A 122 -0.12 -9.73 27.09
CA HIS A 122 0.51 -8.42 27.18
C HIS A 122 0.99 -7.93 25.81
N LEU A 123 1.68 -8.78 25.07
CA LEU A 123 2.17 -8.47 23.72
C LEU A 123 1.03 -8.14 22.76
N ILE A 124 -0.05 -8.93 22.78
CA ILE A 124 -1.25 -8.67 21.96
C ILE A 124 -1.94 -7.37 22.39
N SER A 125 -2.03 -7.09 23.70
CA SER A 125 -2.61 -5.84 24.20
C SER A 125 -1.80 -4.62 23.75
N ARG A 126 -0.46 -4.69 23.77
CA ARG A 126 0.41 -3.65 23.25
C ARG A 126 0.21 -3.43 21.75
N PHE A 127 0.14 -4.51 20.97
CA PHE A 127 -0.15 -4.44 19.54
C PHE A 127 -1.52 -3.81 19.26
N SER A 128 -2.55 -4.21 20.01
CA SER A 128 -3.91 -3.66 19.91
C SER A 128 -3.93 -2.15 20.14
N LYS A 129 -3.28 -1.65 21.20
CA LYS A 129 -3.16 -0.20 21.46
C LYS A 129 -2.45 0.56 20.34
N GLU A 130 -1.43 -0.04 19.73
CA GLU A 130 -0.72 0.54 18.59
C GLU A 130 -1.62 0.68 17.36
N GLN A 131 -2.58 -0.24 17.17
CA GLN A 131 -3.52 -0.15 16.04
C GLN A 131 -4.39 1.11 16.10
N SER A 132 -4.73 1.61 17.29
CA SER A 132 -5.44 2.89 17.41
C SER A 132 -4.62 4.05 16.83
N LEU A 133 -3.35 4.14 17.20
CA LEU A 133 -2.45 5.21 16.74
C LEU A 133 -2.18 5.11 15.23
N GLU A 134 -2.03 3.88 14.73
CA GLU A 134 -1.89 3.66 13.29
C GLU A 134 -3.14 4.13 12.56
N LEU A 135 -4.33 3.68 12.99
CA LEU A 135 -5.60 4.02 12.36
C LEU A 135 -5.83 5.54 12.27
N ASP A 136 -5.51 6.29 13.33
CA ASP A 136 -5.58 7.76 13.33
C ASP A 136 -4.65 8.39 12.28
N SER A 137 -3.41 7.90 12.19
CA SER A 137 -2.44 8.33 11.18
C SER A 137 -2.94 8.07 9.75
N TYR A 138 -3.58 6.93 9.51
CA TYR A 138 -4.14 6.63 8.19
C TYR A 138 -5.39 7.45 7.87
N PHE A 139 -6.20 7.84 8.84
CA PHE A 139 -7.29 8.79 8.61
C PHE A 139 -6.77 10.17 8.21
N LEU A 140 -5.67 10.63 8.81
CA LEU A 140 -5.01 11.86 8.37
C LEU A 140 -4.52 11.74 6.92
N LYS A 141 -3.86 10.63 6.57
CA LYS A 141 -3.40 10.38 5.21
C LYS A 141 -4.56 10.30 4.18
N LEU A 142 -5.69 9.72 4.56
CA LEU A 142 -6.90 9.74 3.71
C LEU A 142 -7.40 11.16 3.46
N LYS A 143 -7.44 12.00 4.50
CA LYS A 143 -7.86 13.39 4.37
C LYS A 143 -6.91 14.19 3.48
N GLU A 144 -5.61 13.93 3.55
CA GLU A 144 -4.62 14.51 2.63
C GLU A 144 -4.87 14.09 1.18
N LEU A 145 -5.18 12.81 0.95
CA LEU A 145 -5.51 12.30 -0.38
C LEU A 145 -6.83 12.88 -0.91
N GLU A 146 -7.87 12.98 -0.06
CA GLU A 146 -9.14 13.63 -0.39
C GLU A 146 -8.93 15.09 -0.78
N ASN A 147 -8.19 15.85 0.02
CA ASN A 147 -7.84 17.23 -0.29
C ASN A 147 -7.04 17.32 -1.61
N SER A 148 -6.12 16.39 -1.85
CA SER A 148 -5.36 16.33 -3.10
C SER A 148 -6.27 16.11 -4.29
N ILE A 149 -7.30 15.25 -4.18
CA ILE A 149 -8.30 15.02 -5.23
C ILE A 149 -9.15 16.27 -5.46
N GLN A 150 -9.66 16.90 -4.40
CA GLN A 150 -10.50 18.10 -4.51
C GLN A 150 -9.75 19.27 -5.18
N ASN A 151 -8.45 19.41 -4.86
CA ASN A 151 -7.60 20.49 -5.36
C ASN A 151 -6.95 20.20 -6.72
N ILE A 152 -7.29 19.10 -7.40
CA ILE A 152 -6.80 18.84 -8.77
C ILE A 152 -7.19 20.02 -9.67
N GLU A 153 -6.18 20.66 -10.26
CA GLU A 153 -6.35 21.66 -11.29
C GLU A 153 -6.59 20.98 -12.64
N LEU A 154 -7.87 20.80 -12.99
CA LEU A 154 -8.29 20.03 -14.17
C LEU A 154 -7.78 20.61 -15.50
N LYS A 155 -7.54 21.92 -15.59
CA LYS A 155 -7.09 22.58 -16.83
C LYS A 155 -5.64 22.26 -17.19
N SER A 156 -4.79 22.08 -16.18
CA SER A 156 -3.34 21.84 -16.31
C SER A 156 -2.95 20.37 -16.09
N LEU A 157 -3.92 19.51 -15.74
CA LEU A 157 -3.73 18.09 -15.47
C LEU A 157 -2.99 17.36 -16.61
N THR A 158 -1.94 16.61 -16.29
CA THR A 158 -1.20 15.75 -17.24
C THR A 158 -1.46 14.27 -16.95
N ARG A 159 -1.17 13.36 -17.92
CA ARG A 159 -1.34 11.91 -17.69
C ARG A 159 -0.45 11.39 -16.57
N GLU A 160 0.79 11.86 -16.52
CA GLU A 160 1.74 11.51 -15.47
C GLU A 160 1.21 11.90 -14.08
N TYR A 161 0.66 13.10 -13.95
CA TYR A 161 0.09 13.55 -12.67
C TYR A 161 -1.14 12.71 -12.26
N LEU A 162 -2.04 12.40 -13.20
CA LEU A 162 -3.17 11.50 -12.93
C LEU A 162 -2.71 10.10 -12.51
N GLN A 163 -1.69 9.55 -13.17
CA GLN A 163 -1.12 8.25 -12.81
C GLN A 163 -0.50 8.27 -11.41
N ASN A 164 0.21 9.34 -11.04
CA ASN A 164 0.77 9.51 -9.70
C ASN A 164 -0.33 9.52 -8.63
N ILE A 165 -1.43 10.25 -8.85
CA ILE A 165 -2.58 10.25 -7.92
C ILE A 165 -3.16 8.85 -7.74
N LYS A 166 -3.38 8.12 -8.84
CA LYS A 166 -3.89 6.74 -8.81
C LYS A 166 -2.93 5.80 -8.08
N GLN A 167 -1.63 5.94 -8.31
CA GLN A 167 -0.60 5.17 -7.63
C GLN A 167 -0.60 5.46 -6.12
N ASN A 168 -0.66 6.72 -5.71
CA ASN A 168 -0.73 7.10 -4.30
C ASN A 168 -1.96 6.51 -3.59
N LEU A 169 -3.12 6.50 -4.26
CA LEU A 169 -4.33 5.84 -3.75
C LEU A 169 -4.14 4.32 -3.61
N GLN A 170 -3.53 3.66 -4.59
CA GLN A 170 -3.24 2.23 -4.51
C GLN A 170 -2.25 1.90 -3.39
N GLU A 171 -1.20 2.72 -3.25
CA GLU A 171 -0.16 2.55 -2.25
C GLU A 171 -0.67 2.76 -0.83
N ALA A 172 -1.64 3.65 -0.62
CA ALA A 172 -2.30 3.85 0.67
C ALA A 172 -2.98 2.57 1.20
N GLY A 173 -3.37 1.64 0.31
CA GLY A 173 -4.01 0.38 0.69
C GLY A 173 -3.06 -0.71 1.19
N PHE A 174 -1.77 -0.70 0.83
CA PHE A 174 -0.85 -1.78 1.20
C PHE A 174 -0.65 -1.93 2.71
N PRO A 175 -0.40 -0.86 3.48
CA PRO A 175 -0.20 -0.99 4.91
C PRO A 175 -1.46 -1.45 5.64
N ALA A 176 -2.64 -0.97 5.23
CA ALA A 176 -3.91 -1.41 5.79
C ALA A 176 -4.15 -2.92 5.58
N LYS A 177 -3.80 -3.45 4.39
CA LYS A 177 -3.84 -4.90 4.14
C LYS A 177 -2.85 -5.67 5.02
N LYS A 178 -1.63 -5.14 5.22
CA LYS A 178 -0.63 -5.73 6.14
C LYS A 178 -1.18 -5.79 7.57
N ASN A 179 -1.75 -4.70 8.07
CA ASN A 179 -2.31 -4.64 9.42
C ASN A 179 -3.52 -5.55 9.60
N LEU A 180 -4.41 -5.60 8.60
CA LEU A 180 -5.55 -6.52 8.63
C LEU A 180 -5.10 -7.98 8.79
N PHE A 181 -4.08 -8.41 8.04
CA PHE A 181 -3.50 -9.75 8.16
C PHE A 181 -2.92 -10.02 9.56
N LEU A 182 -2.19 -9.04 10.13
CA LEU A 182 -1.61 -9.17 11.47
C LEU A 182 -2.69 -9.21 12.56
N ILE A 183 -3.76 -8.43 12.42
CA ILE A 183 -4.91 -8.45 13.30
C ILE A 183 -5.62 -9.80 13.22
N GLU A 184 -5.79 -10.37 12.03
CA GLU A 184 -6.41 -11.69 11.87
C GLU A 184 -5.61 -12.80 12.54
N LYS A 185 -4.28 -12.78 12.41
CA LYS A 185 -3.41 -13.70 13.16
C LYS A 185 -3.52 -13.46 14.67
N SER A 186 -3.50 -12.21 15.10
CA SER A 186 -3.62 -11.85 16.53
C SER A 186 -4.97 -12.28 17.11
N LEU A 187 -6.06 -12.15 16.35
CA LEU A 187 -7.39 -12.63 16.74
C LEU A 187 -7.40 -14.14 16.98
N GLN A 188 -6.77 -14.92 16.10
CA GLN A 188 -6.67 -16.36 16.29
C GLN A 188 -5.97 -16.74 17.59
N ILE A 189 -5.00 -15.94 18.04
CA ILE A 189 -4.33 -16.13 19.32
C ILE A 189 -5.22 -15.65 20.48
N ALA A 190 -5.87 -14.49 20.34
CA ALA A 190 -6.77 -13.94 21.36
C ALA A 190 -7.98 -14.85 21.65
N TRP A 191 -8.50 -15.56 20.65
CA TRP A 191 -9.54 -16.57 20.87
C TRP A 191 -9.08 -17.72 21.78
N LEU A 192 -7.78 -18.00 21.82
CA LEU A 192 -7.18 -19.03 22.67
C LEU A 192 -6.76 -18.51 24.06
N SER A 193 -6.75 -17.19 24.28
CA SER A 193 -6.27 -16.60 25.54
C SER A 193 -7.35 -16.49 26.62
N LEU A 194 -8.60 -16.83 26.30
CA LEU A 194 -9.78 -16.67 27.16
C LEU A 194 -10.06 -15.20 27.56
N ARG A 195 -9.42 -14.23 26.89
CA ARG A 195 -9.61 -12.77 27.10
C ARG A 195 -10.61 -12.21 26.08
N SER A 196 -11.88 -12.17 26.46
CA SER A 196 -12.96 -11.63 25.61
C SER A 196 -12.77 -10.15 25.25
N ASP A 197 -12.16 -9.36 26.13
CA ASP A 197 -11.82 -7.97 25.89
C ASP A 197 -10.81 -7.80 24.73
N LEU A 198 -9.76 -8.62 24.68
CA LEU A 198 -8.79 -8.60 23.56
C LEU A 198 -9.44 -9.01 22.24
N VAL A 199 -10.34 -10.01 22.27
CA VAL A 199 -11.09 -10.43 21.09
C VAL A 199 -11.96 -9.29 20.56
N ASN A 200 -12.68 -8.60 21.44
CA ASN A 200 -13.52 -7.46 21.08
C ASN A 200 -12.70 -6.30 20.51
N GLU A 201 -11.58 -5.96 21.15
CA GLU A 201 -10.72 -4.85 20.73
C GLU A 201 -10.10 -5.11 19.35
N LEU A 202 -9.53 -6.30 19.13
CA LEU A 202 -8.98 -6.67 17.82
C LEU A 202 -10.06 -6.81 16.75
N SER A 203 -11.28 -7.25 17.10
CA SER A 203 -12.41 -7.32 16.17
C SER A 203 -12.85 -5.93 15.74
N PHE A 204 -12.89 -4.98 16.68
CA PHE A 204 -13.13 -3.58 16.38
C PHE A 204 -12.09 -3.01 15.41
N PHE A 205 -10.80 -3.28 15.63
CA PHE A 205 -9.76 -2.84 14.70
C PHE A 205 -9.89 -3.52 13.34
N LYS A 206 -10.18 -4.83 13.30
CA LYS A 206 -10.44 -5.56 12.05
C LYS A 206 -11.54 -4.87 11.24
N GLU A 207 -12.69 -4.60 11.85
CA GLU A 207 -13.80 -3.92 11.18
C GLU A 207 -13.42 -2.50 10.73
N SER A 208 -12.68 -1.77 11.55
CA SER A 208 -12.25 -0.41 11.24
C SER A 208 -11.31 -0.38 10.02
N TRP A 209 -10.36 -1.31 9.93
CA TRP A 209 -9.50 -1.46 8.76
C TRP A 209 -10.25 -1.93 7.50
N ILE A 210 -11.26 -2.79 7.66
CA ILE A 210 -12.13 -3.20 6.55
C ILE A 210 -12.93 -2.00 6.03
N LYS A 211 -13.51 -1.19 6.94
CA LYS A 211 -14.23 0.04 6.56
C LYS A 211 -13.29 1.05 5.90
N PHE A 212 -12.08 1.22 6.43
CA PHE A 212 -11.04 2.05 5.81
C PHE A 212 -10.76 1.60 4.37
N LEU A 213 -10.50 0.32 4.14
CA LEU A 213 -10.17 -0.22 2.82
C LEU A 213 -11.34 -0.14 1.85
N ASN A 214 -12.53 -0.58 2.26
CA ASN A 214 -13.64 -0.79 1.34
C ASN A 214 -14.52 0.44 1.15
N LEU A 215 -14.68 1.26 2.19
CA LEU A 215 -15.60 2.40 2.17
C LEU A 215 -14.86 3.73 1.98
N ALA A 216 -13.78 3.96 2.74
CA ALA A 216 -13.07 5.24 2.70
C ALA A 216 -12.12 5.31 1.50
N LEU A 217 -11.12 4.42 1.43
CA LEU A 217 -10.21 4.35 0.29
C LEU A 217 -10.93 3.86 -0.97
N GLY A 218 -11.65 2.74 -0.84
CA GLY A 218 -12.44 2.13 -1.90
C GLY A 218 -11.60 1.42 -2.96
N ALA A 219 -12.23 1.11 -4.08
CA ALA A 219 -11.63 0.40 -5.20
C ALA A 219 -11.73 1.20 -6.51
N PRO A 220 -10.74 1.07 -7.41
CA PRO A 220 -10.85 1.64 -8.76
C PRO A 220 -11.94 0.94 -9.57
N LYS A 221 -12.43 1.62 -10.60
CA LYS A 221 -13.40 1.05 -11.54
C LYS A 221 -12.84 -0.20 -12.20
N SER A 222 -13.62 -1.29 -12.20
CA SER A 222 -13.31 -2.53 -12.91
C SER A 222 -14.29 -2.75 -14.06
N LYS A 223 -14.14 -3.83 -14.85
CA LYS A 223 -15.06 -4.12 -15.96
C LYS A 223 -16.52 -4.29 -15.51
N ASN A 224 -16.73 -4.79 -14.29
CA ASN A 224 -18.06 -5.16 -13.78
C ASN A 224 -18.51 -4.31 -12.59
N GLU A 225 -17.63 -3.51 -12.01
CA GLU A 225 -17.91 -2.76 -10.78
C GLU A 225 -17.52 -1.29 -10.93
N LYS A 226 -18.36 -0.42 -10.35
CA LYS A 226 -18.07 1.01 -10.25
C LYS A 226 -16.98 1.25 -9.21
N SER A 227 -16.26 2.36 -9.37
CA SER A 227 -15.36 2.86 -8.34
C SER A 227 -16.11 3.18 -7.05
N THR A 228 -15.41 3.09 -5.92
CA THR A 228 -15.92 3.42 -4.57
C THR A 228 -14.93 4.28 -3.80
N GLY A 229 -15.36 4.89 -2.69
CA GLY A 229 -14.50 5.68 -1.80
C GLY A 229 -13.81 6.85 -2.51
N LEU A 230 -12.52 7.07 -2.20
CA LEU A 230 -11.70 8.11 -2.83
C LEU A 230 -11.53 7.90 -4.35
N PHE A 231 -11.52 6.65 -4.84
CA PHE A 231 -11.50 6.42 -6.29
C PHE A 231 -12.76 6.95 -6.98
N LEU A 232 -13.92 6.81 -6.34
CA LEU A 232 -15.16 7.40 -6.86
C LEU A 232 -15.10 8.93 -6.83
N GLN A 233 -14.57 9.53 -5.75
CA GLN A 233 -14.41 10.98 -5.68
C GLN A 233 -13.48 11.49 -6.79
N LEU A 234 -12.40 10.78 -7.08
CA LEU A 234 -11.51 11.09 -8.21
C LEU A 234 -12.26 11.01 -9.55
N ASP A 235 -13.00 9.93 -9.80
CA ASP A 235 -13.78 9.76 -11.03
C ASP A 235 -14.82 10.88 -11.20
N LEU A 236 -15.51 11.27 -10.12
CA LEU A 236 -16.46 12.38 -10.13
C LEU A 236 -15.77 13.72 -10.39
N ARG A 237 -14.62 13.96 -9.76
CA ARG A 237 -13.83 15.18 -9.98
C ARG A 237 -13.36 15.29 -11.42
N LEU A 238 -12.90 14.19 -12.03
CA LEU A 238 -12.49 14.17 -13.44
C LEU A 238 -13.70 14.32 -14.38
N ALA A 239 -14.80 13.63 -14.10
CA ALA A 239 -16.04 13.75 -14.87
C ALA A 239 -16.62 15.16 -14.85
N SER A 240 -16.33 15.93 -13.80
CA SER A 240 -16.75 17.33 -13.64
C SER A 240 -16.27 18.28 -14.75
N VAL A 241 -15.27 17.87 -15.54
CA VAL A 241 -14.87 18.59 -16.77
C VAL A 241 -16.00 18.60 -17.80
N PHE A 242 -16.76 17.51 -17.89
CA PHE A 242 -17.81 17.31 -18.89
C PHE A 242 -19.22 17.53 -18.32
N THR A 243 -19.37 17.61 -17.00
CA THR A 243 -20.65 17.89 -16.34
C THR A 243 -20.70 19.31 -15.79
N LYS A 244 -21.91 19.85 -15.66
CA LYS A 244 -22.15 21.17 -15.09
C LYS A 244 -21.90 21.13 -13.58
N ILE A 245 -21.05 22.01 -13.05
CA ILE A 245 -20.84 22.14 -11.60
C ILE A 245 -21.69 23.28 -11.01
N ASP A 246 -21.94 24.37 -11.74
CA ASP A 246 -22.88 25.45 -11.36
C ASP A 246 -23.22 26.36 -12.58
N ASP A 247 -24.30 27.13 -12.45
CA ASP A 247 -25.04 28.15 -13.27
C ASP A 247 -24.42 28.83 -14.53
N SER A 248 -23.41 28.26 -15.17
CA SER A 248 -22.97 28.65 -16.52
C SER A 248 -23.95 28.14 -17.59
N THR A 249 -24.05 28.80 -18.74
CA THR A 249 -24.94 28.42 -19.86
C THR A 249 -24.50 27.16 -20.60
N ILE A 250 -23.47 26.45 -20.15
CA ILE A 250 -22.88 25.31 -20.86
C ILE A 250 -23.43 24.01 -20.29
N GLU A 251 -24.28 23.32 -21.07
CA GLU A 251 -24.94 22.08 -20.71
C GLU A 251 -23.95 20.95 -20.32
N SER A 252 -24.42 20.01 -19.49
CA SER A 252 -23.70 18.77 -19.20
C SER A 252 -23.67 17.91 -20.47
N LEU A 253 -22.51 17.37 -20.81
CA LEU A 253 -22.38 16.54 -22.01
C LEU A 253 -22.70 15.08 -21.71
N SER A 254 -23.60 14.50 -22.52
CA SER A 254 -23.84 13.06 -22.56
C SER A 254 -22.65 12.34 -23.20
N ASP A 255 -22.53 11.03 -22.95
CA ASP A 255 -21.48 10.21 -23.56
C ASP A 255 -21.55 10.21 -25.10
N ASP A 256 -22.75 10.26 -25.67
CA ASP A 256 -22.99 10.31 -27.11
C ASP A 256 -22.79 11.69 -27.74
N ALA A 257 -22.46 12.71 -26.92
CA ALA A 257 -22.23 14.06 -27.43
C ALA A 257 -21.05 14.08 -28.41
N PRO A 258 -21.13 14.87 -29.49
CA PRO A 258 -20.05 14.98 -30.47
C PRO A 258 -18.73 15.40 -29.83
N ILE A 259 -17.61 14.87 -30.33
CA ILE A 259 -16.27 15.19 -29.80
C ILE A 259 -15.97 16.69 -29.73
N GLN A 260 -16.55 17.49 -30.63
CA GLN A 260 -16.39 18.95 -30.68
C GLN A 260 -16.89 19.64 -29.41
N GLU A 261 -18.00 19.18 -28.84
CA GLU A 261 -18.52 19.70 -27.57
C GLU A 261 -17.57 19.36 -26.42
N GLY A 262 -16.97 18.16 -26.46
CA GLY A 262 -15.90 17.76 -25.55
C GLY A 262 -14.68 18.68 -25.64
N LEU A 263 -14.21 19.00 -26.85
CA LEU A 263 -13.10 19.94 -27.06
C LEU A 263 -13.42 21.34 -26.50
N ALA A 264 -14.66 21.81 -26.68
CA ALA A 264 -15.08 23.09 -26.12
C ALA A 264 -15.00 23.10 -24.58
N LYS A 265 -15.38 22.00 -23.90
CA LYS A 265 -15.19 21.85 -22.43
C LYS A 265 -13.73 21.85 -22.01
N LEU A 266 -12.82 21.37 -22.87
CA LEU A 266 -11.37 21.45 -22.67
C LEU A 266 -10.79 22.83 -23.02
N SER A 267 -11.62 23.83 -23.31
CA SER A 267 -11.23 25.17 -23.78
C SER A 267 -10.42 25.15 -25.08
N ILE A 268 -10.75 24.21 -25.99
CA ILE A 268 -10.15 24.08 -27.32
C ILE A 268 -11.20 24.53 -28.33
N TRP A 269 -11.11 25.77 -28.77
CA TRP A 269 -12.11 26.36 -29.66
C TRP A 269 -11.49 27.15 -30.81
N HIS A 270 -10.32 27.74 -30.59
CA HIS A 270 -9.65 28.57 -31.58
C HIS A 270 -8.62 27.78 -32.39
N LEU A 271 -8.32 28.28 -33.59
CA LEU A 271 -7.33 27.67 -34.49
C LEU A 271 -5.95 27.50 -33.84
N ASN A 272 -5.54 28.44 -32.98
CA ASN A 272 -4.32 28.34 -32.20
C ASN A 272 -4.34 27.17 -31.21
N ASP A 273 -5.49 26.86 -30.61
CA ASP A 273 -5.62 25.71 -29.70
C ASP A 273 -5.43 24.40 -30.45
N PHE A 274 -6.07 24.26 -31.62
CA PHE A 274 -5.96 23.08 -32.47
C PHE A 274 -4.53 22.87 -33.00
N LYS A 275 -3.82 23.96 -33.28
CA LYS A 275 -2.40 23.94 -33.65
C LYS A 275 -1.54 23.49 -32.48
N GLU A 276 -1.75 24.05 -31.29
CA GLU A 276 -0.97 23.74 -30.09
C GLU A 276 -1.05 22.26 -29.69
N ILE A 277 -2.22 21.64 -29.82
CA ILE A 277 -2.44 20.21 -29.56
C ILE A 277 -2.02 19.31 -30.74
N GLY A 278 -1.60 19.90 -31.86
CA GLY A 278 -1.09 19.17 -33.02
C GLY A 278 -2.14 18.55 -33.93
N LEU A 279 -3.40 19.02 -33.89
CA LEU A 279 -4.45 18.60 -34.82
C LEU A 279 -4.35 19.31 -36.19
N ILE A 280 -3.63 20.43 -36.28
CA ILE A 280 -3.42 21.18 -37.52
C ILE A 280 -1.90 21.35 -37.75
N GLU A 281 -1.44 21.15 -38.98
CA GLU A 281 -0.04 21.41 -39.39
C GLU A 281 0.06 22.76 -40.12
N GLU A 282 1.08 23.56 -39.82
CA GLU A 282 1.37 24.80 -40.56
C GLU A 282 1.61 24.50 -42.05
N GLY A 283 1.06 25.33 -42.93
CA GLY A 283 1.30 25.29 -44.38
C GLY A 283 0.49 24.26 -45.18
N LYS A 284 0.19 23.06 -44.66
CA LYS A 284 -0.60 22.04 -45.40
C LYS A 284 -2.10 22.25 -45.33
N ASP A 285 -2.61 22.69 -44.19
CA ASP A 285 -4.05 22.85 -43.97
C ASP A 285 -4.59 24.24 -44.37
N TYR A 286 -3.69 25.20 -44.66
CA TYR A 286 -3.95 26.62 -44.97
C TYR A 286 -3.98 26.97 -46.46
N ALA A 287 -3.40 26.14 -47.33
CA ALA A 287 -3.10 26.49 -48.73
C ALA A 287 -4.31 26.59 -49.69
N SER A 288 -5.54 26.72 -49.17
CA SER A 288 -6.77 26.75 -49.99
C SER A 288 -7.77 27.82 -49.50
N GLN A 289 -7.28 28.92 -48.92
CA GLN A 289 -8.09 29.86 -48.12
C GLN A 289 -8.32 31.26 -48.73
N GLU A 290 -8.08 31.50 -50.01
CA GLU A 290 -8.25 32.87 -50.57
C GLU A 290 -9.69 33.28 -50.94
N GLU A 291 -10.71 32.39 -50.89
CA GLU A 291 -12.06 32.74 -51.39
C GLU A 291 -13.27 32.26 -50.55
N LEU A 292 -13.10 31.96 -49.26
CA LEU A 292 -14.20 31.42 -48.43
C LEU A 292 -14.63 32.37 -47.31
N THR A 293 -15.95 32.48 -47.09
CA THR A 293 -16.52 33.19 -45.94
C THR A 293 -16.07 32.59 -44.62
N GLU A 294 -15.99 33.40 -43.56
CA GLU A 294 -15.49 32.98 -42.24
C GLU A 294 -16.21 31.73 -41.68
N ASP A 295 -17.51 31.58 -41.96
CA ASP A 295 -18.34 30.43 -41.56
C ASP A 295 -18.06 29.15 -42.37
N THR A 296 -17.77 29.26 -43.66
CA THR A 296 -17.41 28.09 -44.49
C THR A 296 -15.99 27.60 -44.18
N LEU A 297 -15.08 28.51 -43.86
CA LEU A 297 -13.75 28.19 -43.34
C LEU A 297 -13.81 27.44 -42.01
N ARG A 298 -14.61 27.91 -41.05
CA ARG A 298 -14.83 27.19 -39.78
C ARG A 298 -15.40 25.79 -40.00
N SER A 299 -16.43 25.66 -40.83
CA SER A 299 -17.09 24.37 -41.08
C SER A 299 -16.13 23.35 -41.72
N SER A 300 -15.32 23.78 -42.70
CA SER A 300 -14.32 22.92 -43.33
C SER A 300 -13.18 22.52 -42.38
N LEU A 301 -12.74 23.43 -41.51
CA LEU A 301 -11.73 23.18 -40.48
C LEU A 301 -12.24 22.14 -39.47
N PHE A 302 -13.46 22.29 -38.97
CA PHE A 302 -14.07 21.33 -38.05
C PHE A 302 -14.25 19.96 -38.68
N ALA A 303 -14.60 19.88 -39.97
CA ALA A 303 -14.67 18.61 -40.70
C ALA A 303 -13.30 17.91 -40.80
N LYS A 304 -12.22 18.68 -41.05
CA LYS A 304 -10.85 18.13 -41.06
C LYS A 304 -10.41 17.66 -39.67
N ILE A 305 -10.66 18.47 -38.63
CA ILE A 305 -10.35 18.12 -37.24
C ILE A 305 -11.08 16.85 -36.83
N ARG A 306 -12.37 16.76 -37.14
CA ARG A 306 -13.18 15.57 -36.89
C ARG A 306 -12.57 14.33 -37.53
N LYS A 307 -12.26 14.36 -38.83
CA LYS A 307 -11.63 13.23 -39.52
C LYS A 307 -10.29 12.82 -38.92
N LYS A 308 -9.50 13.76 -38.40
CA LYS A 308 -8.23 13.44 -37.71
C LYS A 308 -8.49 12.80 -36.34
N LEU A 309 -9.44 13.30 -35.56
CA LEU A 309 -9.81 12.72 -34.27
C LEU A 309 -10.42 11.32 -34.43
N GLU A 310 -11.24 11.10 -35.45
CA GLU A 310 -11.79 9.78 -35.81
C GLU A 310 -10.66 8.77 -36.08
N LYS A 311 -9.56 9.19 -36.74
CA LYS A 311 -8.36 8.34 -36.92
C LYS A 311 -7.66 7.98 -35.61
N PHE A 312 -7.76 8.83 -34.59
CA PHE A 312 -7.25 8.55 -33.24
C PHE A 312 -8.28 7.82 -32.36
N GLY A 313 -9.41 7.38 -32.93
CA GLY A 313 -10.49 6.69 -32.20
C GLY A 313 -11.34 7.60 -31.31
N LEU A 314 -11.30 8.93 -31.52
CA LEU A 314 -12.05 9.91 -30.74
C LEU A 314 -13.24 10.45 -31.55
N ASN A 315 -14.41 9.85 -31.37
CA ASN A 315 -15.63 10.23 -32.08
C ASN A 315 -16.60 11.02 -31.17
N THR A 316 -16.62 10.70 -29.89
CA THR A 316 -17.61 11.15 -28.90
C THR A 316 -16.95 11.53 -27.57
N VAL A 317 -17.71 12.18 -26.68
CA VAL A 317 -17.27 12.45 -25.30
C VAL A 317 -16.99 11.15 -24.53
N LYS A 318 -17.71 10.07 -24.83
CA LYS A 318 -17.42 8.73 -24.30
C LYS A 318 -15.98 8.30 -24.56
N ASP A 319 -15.45 8.59 -25.75
CA ASP A 319 -14.10 8.20 -26.14
C ASP A 319 -13.05 9.02 -25.38
N LEU A 320 -13.32 10.30 -25.10
CA LEU A 320 -12.46 11.11 -24.21
C LEU A 320 -12.41 10.54 -22.79
N ARG A 321 -13.58 10.21 -22.23
CA ARG A 321 -13.67 9.61 -20.88
C ARG A 321 -12.98 8.25 -20.84
N TYR A 322 -13.19 7.41 -21.86
CA TYR A 322 -12.58 6.09 -21.98
C TYR A 322 -11.05 6.16 -22.06
N ASN A 323 -10.51 7.14 -22.78
CA ASN A 323 -9.06 7.37 -22.91
C ASN A 323 -8.48 8.26 -21.80
N GLU A 324 -9.28 8.57 -20.77
CA GLU A 324 -8.91 9.39 -19.61
C GLU A 324 -8.38 10.78 -19.98
N ILE A 325 -9.00 11.41 -20.97
CA ILE A 325 -8.63 12.73 -21.47
C ILE A 325 -9.55 13.77 -20.83
N TYR A 326 -9.03 14.47 -19.81
CA TYR A 326 -9.78 15.45 -19.03
C TYR A 326 -9.23 16.88 -19.15
N SER A 327 -8.17 17.08 -19.93
CA SER A 327 -7.50 18.37 -20.08
C SER A 327 -6.89 18.54 -21.48
N LYS A 328 -6.57 19.78 -21.84
CA LYS A 328 -5.85 20.09 -23.09
C LYS A 328 -4.44 19.47 -23.12
N PRO A 329 -3.62 19.52 -22.05
CA PRO A 329 -2.34 18.79 -22.00
C PRO A 329 -2.49 17.28 -22.25
N MET A 330 -3.45 16.62 -21.61
CA MET A 330 -3.69 15.18 -21.80
C MET A 330 -4.06 14.83 -23.25
N LEU A 331 -4.88 15.66 -23.90
CA LEU A 331 -5.23 15.45 -25.30
C LEU A 331 -4.00 15.60 -26.22
N LYS A 332 -3.15 16.59 -25.94
CA LYS A 332 -1.89 16.79 -26.67
C LYS A 332 -0.96 15.58 -26.52
N GLU A 333 -0.79 15.07 -25.30
CA GLU A 333 -0.02 13.86 -25.01
C GLU A 333 -0.58 12.63 -25.76
N TYR A 334 -1.91 12.47 -25.77
CA TYR A 334 -2.58 11.39 -26.49
C TYR A 334 -2.33 11.48 -28.00
N ILE A 335 -2.52 12.65 -28.62
CA ILE A 335 -2.29 12.83 -30.06
C ILE A 335 -0.81 12.58 -30.40
N ALA A 336 0.11 13.02 -29.55
CA ALA A 336 1.54 12.84 -29.76
C ALA A 336 1.97 11.36 -29.75
N SER A 337 1.27 10.46 -29.05
CA SER A 337 1.62 9.03 -29.06
C SER A 337 1.38 8.37 -30.42
N PHE A 338 0.40 8.83 -31.20
CA PHE A 338 0.11 8.32 -32.55
C PHE A 338 0.99 8.93 -33.65
N LYS A 339 1.81 9.93 -33.33
CA LYS A 339 2.79 10.52 -34.28
C LYS A 339 4.18 9.90 -34.19
N LYS A 340 4.43 9.10 -33.15
CA LYS A 340 5.70 8.40 -32.91
C LYS A 340 5.71 6.97 -33.45
N GLU A 341 4.54 6.46 -33.81
CA GLU A 341 4.35 5.27 -34.65
C GLU A 341 4.29 5.69 -36.12
#